data_AF-A0A848HDY4-F1
#
_entry.id   AF-A0A848HDY4-F1
#
_cell.length_a   1.000
_cell.length_b   1.000
_cell.length_c   1.000
_cell.angle_alpha   90.00
_cell.angle_beta   90.00
_cell.angle_gamma   90.00
#
_symmetry.space_group_name_H-M   'P 1'
#
loop_
_entity.id
_entity.type
_entity.pdbx_description
1 polymer ?
#
loop_
_entity_poly.entity_id
_entity_poly.type
_entity_poly.pdbx_seq_one_letter_code
_entity_poly.pdbx_strand_id
1 'polypeptide(L)'
;MSFLNQLKTQAKALQTQRTEEDSVFEERVNATEKACRTILPYFQDLARQLSVIEPPSPAFSLDGKTPWPAMKLVDFRVDARRKRVKDQEVIDYVGMGWRVVPQHGKPGQDTVSVNFPIEMQRVESRLMMGPVKHERHEVRHPEKSVLLEVRYTYFTETRGSVTATADHETGQVHFRLLNTDGFEVLNAPWPAARINQEMLDELAKRIVGQPSRFT
;
A
#
# COMPACT_ATOMS: atom_id res chain seq x y z
N MET A 1 43.80 -25.18 32.86
CA MET A 1 42.35 -24.86 32.89
C MET A 1 41.57 -26.06 32.34
N SER A 2 40.46 -26.46 32.98
CA SER A 2 39.65 -27.62 32.55
C SER A 2 38.72 -27.25 31.38
N PHE A 3 38.46 -28.20 30.48
CA PHE A 3 37.50 -28.06 29.37
C PHE A 3 36.09 -27.67 29.87
N LEU A 4 35.66 -28.18 31.04
CA LEU A 4 34.40 -27.80 31.66
C LEU A 4 34.35 -26.30 32.00
N ASN A 5 35.47 -25.69 32.39
CA ASN A 5 35.52 -24.25 32.65
C ASN A 5 35.43 -23.45 31.35
N GLN A 6 36.00 -23.94 30.25
CA GLN A 6 35.84 -23.32 28.93
C GLN A 6 34.38 -23.39 28.47
N LEU A 7 33.72 -24.55 28.62
CA LEU A 7 32.29 -24.71 28.32
C LEU A 7 31.41 -23.79 29.18
N LYS A 8 31.69 -23.65 30.48
CA LYS A 8 30.95 -22.73 31.37
C LYS A 8 31.09 -21.28 30.93
N THR A 9 32.29 -20.84 30.56
CA THR A 9 32.52 -19.48 30.06
C THR A 9 31.80 -19.24 28.74
N GLN A 10 31.84 -20.20 27.80
CA GLN A 10 31.11 -20.12 26.53
C GLN A 10 29.59 -20.09 26.74
N ALA A 11 29.05 -20.95 27.61
CA ALA A 11 27.63 -20.98 27.93
C ALA A 11 27.16 -19.66 28.57
N LYS A 12 27.96 -19.10 29.50
CA LYS A 12 27.64 -17.81 30.12
C LYS A 12 27.65 -16.67 29.11
N ALA A 13 28.64 -16.63 28.20
CA ALA A 13 28.71 -15.63 27.14
C ALA A 13 27.48 -15.71 26.20
N LEU A 14 27.11 -16.92 25.77
CA LEU A 14 25.91 -17.13 24.95
C LEU A 14 24.61 -16.76 25.68
N GLN A 15 24.53 -17.01 26.99
CA GLN A 15 23.35 -16.66 27.77
C GLN A 15 23.20 -15.14 27.94
N THR A 16 24.31 -14.43 28.19
CA THR A 16 24.30 -12.96 28.22
C THR A 16 23.87 -12.39 26.87
N GLN A 17 24.46 -12.85 25.77
CA GLN A 17 24.11 -12.38 24.43
C GLN A 17 22.63 -12.59 24.11
N ARG A 18 22.07 -13.78 24.41
CA ARG A 18 20.64 -14.05 24.22
C ARG A 18 19.75 -13.11 25.03
N THR A 19 20.15 -12.79 26.26
CA THR A 19 19.37 -11.89 27.13
C THR A 19 19.33 -10.48 26.58
N GLU A 20 20.45 -9.99 26.01
CA GLU A 20 20.52 -8.69 25.34
C GLU A 20 19.72 -8.68 24.03
N GLU A 21 19.78 -9.75 23.24
CA GLU A 21 18.98 -9.88 22.01
C GLU A 21 17.48 -9.93 22.30
N ASP A 22 17.08 -10.63 23.37
CA ASP A 22 15.68 -10.71 23.81
C ASP A 22 15.16 -9.35 24.29
N SER A 23 15.94 -8.58 25.06
CA SER A 23 15.50 -7.26 25.51
C SER A 23 15.33 -6.27 24.35
N VAL A 24 16.28 -6.24 23.40
CA VAL A 24 16.18 -5.39 22.21
C VAL A 24 14.98 -5.80 21.34
N PHE A 25 14.70 -7.10 21.24
CA PHE A 25 13.52 -7.58 20.52
C PHE A 25 12.21 -7.13 21.19
N GLU A 26 12.11 -7.25 22.51
CA GLU A 26 10.94 -6.78 23.27
C GLU A 26 10.72 -5.27 23.10
N GLU A 27 11.78 -4.46 23.08
CA GLU A 27 11.69 -3.03 22.80
C GLU A 27 11.12 -2.75 21.40
N ARG A 28 11.59 -3.47 20.38
CA ARG A 28 11.10 -3.34 18.99
C ARG A 28 9.63 -3.75 18.87
N VAL A 29 9.24 -4.86 19.50
CA VAL A 29 7.85 -5.32 19.58
C VAL A 29 6.97 -4.24 20.22
N ASN A 30 7.39 -3.70 21.36
CA ASN A 30 6.62 -2.68 22.08
C ASN A 30 6.49 -1.38 21.26
N ALA A 31 7.55 -0.94 20.58
CA ALA A 31 7.53 0.25 19.75
C ALA A 31 6.59 0.10 18.54
N THR A 32 6.69 -1.03 17.84
CA THR A 32 5.85 -1.32 16.66
C THR A 32 4.38 -1.53 17.02
N GLU A 33 4.09 -2.19 18.14
CA GLU A 33 2.73 -2.34 18.65
C GLU A 33 2.14 -0.99 19.07
N LYS A 34 2.92 -0.13 19.74
CA LYS A 34 2.49 1.24 20.07
C LYS A 34 2.17 2.04 18.80
N ALA A 35 2.99 1.94 17.76
CA ALA A 35 2.72 2.58 16.48
C ALA A 35 1.42 2.07 15.85
N CYS A 36 1.20 0.76 15.82
CA CYS A 36 -0.03 0.16 15.28
C CYS A 36 -1.29 0.58 16.06
N ARG A 37 -1.19 0.72 17.38
CA ARG A 37 -2.26 1.25 18.24
C ARG A 37 -2.56 2.73 18.01
N THR A 38 -1.63 3.49 17.44
CA THR A 38 -1.88 4.85 16.95
C THR A 38 -2.53 4.83 15.56
N ILE A 39 -2.02 3.99 14.66
CA ILE A 39 -2.49 3.90 13.26
C ILE A 39 -3.95 3.44 13.19
N LEU A 40 -4.29 2.37 13.89
CA LEU A 40 -5.62 1.75 13.79
C LEU A 40 -6.78 2.72 14.09
N PRO A 41 -6.85 3.38 15.26
CA PRO A 41 -7.92 4.33 15.53
C PRO A 41 -7.89 5.53 14.57
N TYR A 42 -6.70 6.00 14.19
CA TYR A 42 -6.57 7.09 13.22
C TYR A 42 -7.18 6.71 11.86
N PHE A 43 -6.86 5.53 11.32
CA PHE A 43 -7.45 5.02 10.07
C PHE A 43 -8.96 4.83 10.20
N GLN A 44 -9.45 4.30 11.34
CA GLN A 44 -10.89 4.12 11.58
C GLN A 44 -11.65 5.44 11.56
N ASP A 45 -11.13 6.47 12.22
CA ASP A 45 -11.75 7.80 12.23
C ASP A 45 -11.62 8.49 10.87
N LEU A 46 -10.44 8.43 10.23
CA LEU A 46 -10.23 8.97 8.88
C LEU A 46 -11.20 8.33 7.87
N ALA A 47 -11.29 7.00 7.82
CA ALA A 47 -12.19 6.29 6.92
C ALA A 47 -13.66 6.71 7.12
N ARG A 48 -14.07 6.93 8.37
CA ARG A 48 -15.42 7.41 8.68
C ARG A 48 -15.68 8.80 8.12
N GLN A 49 -14.74 9.73 8.31
CA GLN A 49 -14.87 11.10 7.79
C GLN A 49 -14.82 11.13 6.24
N LEU A 50 -13.88 10.41 5.64
CA LEU A 50 -13.74 10.37 4.18
C LEU A 50 -14.91 9.68 3.49
N SER A 51 -15.55 8.70 4.14
CA SER A 51 -16.78 8.08 3.62
C SER A 51 -17.98 9.04 3.60
N VAL A 52 -17.95 10.11 4.40
CA VAL A 52 -19.00 11.16 4.39
C VAL A 52 -18.66 12.25 3.37
N ILE A 53 -17.39 12.64 3.30
CA ILE A 53 -16.93 13.74 2.44
C ILE A 53 -16.86 13.30 0.97
N GLU A 54 -16.53 12.03 0.71
CA GLU A 54 -16.27 11.47 -0.62
C GLU A 54 -15.35 12.37 -1.46
N PRO A 55 -14.11 12.60 -1.01
CA PRO A 55 -13.22 13.61 -1.59
C PRO A 55 -12.87 13.31 -3.06
N PRO A 56 -12.46 14.33 -3.83
CA PRO A 56 -11.90 14.11 -5.16
C PRO A 56 -10.66 13.21 -5.09
N SER A 57 -10.48 12.42 -6.13
CA SER A 57 -9.33 11.53 -6.30
C SER A 57 -8.23 12.22 -7.12
N PRO A 58 -6.96 11.76 -7.03
CA PRO A 58 -5.93 12.11 -8.01
C PRO A 58 -6.36 11.80 -9.45
N ALA A 59 -5.68 12.42 -10.42
CA ALA A 59 -5.91 12.13 -11.83
C ALA A 59 -5.36 10.74 -12.20
N PHE A 60 -6.17 9.93 -12.86
CA PHE A 60 -5.76 8.62 -13.38
C PHE A 60 -5.59 8.66 -14.89
N SER A 61 -4.58 7.95 -15.41
CA SER A 61 -4.40 7.76 -16.84
C SER A 61 -3.60 6.47 -17.09
N LEU A 62 -4.06 5.65 -18.02
CA LEU A 62 -3.40 4.38 -18.36
C LEU A 62 -2.19 4.59 -19.27
N ASP A 63 -2.28 5.49 -20.24
CA ASP A 63 -1.19 5.83 -21.18
C ASP A 63 -0.35 7.04 -20.71
N GLY A 64 -0.89 7.84 -19.80
CA GLY A 64 -0.31 9.12 -19.35
C GLY A 64 -0.71 10.32 -20.22
N LYS A 65 -1.58 10.12 -21.22
CA LYS A 65 -2.04 11.15 -22.16
C LYS A 65 -3.55 11.36 -22.07
N THR A 66 -4.28 10.27 -21.88
CA THR A 66 -5.74 10.23 -21.81
C THR A 66 -6.15 10.17 -20.33
N PRO A 67 -6.54 11.29 -19.71
CA PRO A 67 -6.99 11.28 -18.34
C PRO A 67 -8.37 10.63 -18.24
N TRP A 68 -8.59 9.88 -17.16
CA TRP A 68 -9.91 9.47 -16.73
C TRP A 68 -10.77 10.71 -16.41
N PRO A 69 -12.11 10.58 -16.42
CA PRO A 69 -12.98 11.65 -15.94
C PRO A 69 -12.67 12.01 -14.49
N ALA A 70 -13.20 13.13 -14.00
CA ALA A 70 -13.07 13.48 -12.59
C ALA A 70 -13.58 12.32 -11.71
N MET A 71 -12.73 11.86 -10.78
CA MET A 71 -12.98 10.71 -9.92
C MET A 71 -13.14 11.15 -8.46
N LYS A 72 -13.80 10.33 -7.65
CA LYS A 72 -13.91 10.50 -6.20
C LYS A 72 -13.61 9.21 -5.45
N LEU A 73 -13.24 9.35 -4.17
CA LEU A 73 -12.96 8.24 -3.28
C LEU A 73 -14.21 7.89 -2.46
N VAL A 74 -14.58 6.60 -2.41
CA VAL A 74 -15.78 6.12 -1.70
C VAL A 74 -15.55 4.77 -1.03
N ASP A 75 -16.50 4.36 -0.19
CA ASP A 75 -16.52 3.03 0.44
C ASP A 75 -15.24 2.70 1.24
N PHE A 76 -14.75 3.63 2.07
CA PHE A 76 -13.57 3.36 2.89
C PHE A 76 -13.85 2.27 3.93
N ARG A 77 -12.92 1.32 4.04
CA ARG A 77 -12.97 0.21 4.99
C ARG A 77 -11.61 0.06 5.66
N VAL A 78 -11.64 -0.25 6.94
CA VAL A 78 -10.43 -0.48 7.74
C VAL A 78 -10.51 -1.88 8.32
N ASP A 79 -9.39 -2.58 8.25
CA ASP A 79 -9.21 -3.89 8.85
C ASP A 79 -7.85 -3.98 9.54
N ALA A 80 -7.73 -4.92 10.46
CA ALA A 80 -6.47 -5.20 11.12
C ALA A 80 -6.37 -6.69 11.39
N ARG A 81 -5.16 -7.22 11.26
CA ARG A 81 -4.84 -8.61 11.58
C ARG A 81 -3.87 -8.67 12.73
N ARG A 82 -4.05 -9.68 13.59
CA ARG A 82 -3.11 -10.00 14.66
C ARG A 82 -2.33 -11.28 14.36
N LYS A 83 -1.14 -11.40 14.94
CA LYS A 83 -0.31 -12.60 14.95
C LYS A 83 0.24 -12.85 16.35
N ARG A 84 0.78 -14.04 16.57
CA ARG A 84 1.52 -14.37 17.80
C ARG A 84 3.02 -14.26 17.56
N VAL A 85 3.70 -13.62 18.50
CA VAL A 85 5.16 -13.45 18.53
C VAL A 85 5.62 -13.70 19.97
N LYS A 86 6.46 -14.72 20.20
CA LYS A 86 6.93 -15.14 21.54
C LYS A 86 5.81 -15.13 22.61
N ASP A 87 4.69 -15.80 22.30
CA ASP A 87 3.47 -15.89 23.14
C ASP A 87 2.68 -14.59 23.38
N GLN A 88 3.11 -13.46 22.82
CA GLN A 88 2.35 -12.21 22.81
C GLN A 88 1.49 -12.10 21.53
N GLU A 89 0.24 -11.68 21.68
CA GLU A 89 -0.59 -11.30 20.54
C GLU A 89 -0.32 -9.84 20.17
N VAL A 90 0.13 -9.62 18.93
CA VAL A 90 0.54 -8.32 18.39
C VAL A 90 -0.13 -8.05 17.05
N ILE A 91 -0.25 -6.78 16.66
CA ILE A 91 -0.80 -6.40 15.36
C ILE A 91 0.21 -6.77 14.26
N ASP A 92 -0.24 -7.55 13.28
CA ASP A 92 0.55 -7.90 12.09
C ASP A 92 0.47 -6.79 11.05
N TYR A 93 -0.74 -6.33 10.72
CA TYR A 93 -0.95 -5.18 9.86
C TYR A 93 -2.26 -4.45 10.17
N VAL A 94 -2.31 -3.18 9.74
CA VAL A 94 -3.51 -2.36 9.66
C VAL A 94 -3.71 -1.93 8.21
N GLY A 95 -4.86 -2.27 7.62
CA GLY A 95 -5.23 -1.93 6.26
C GLY A 95 -6.36 -0.91 6.22
N MET A 96 -6.29 0.02 5.27
CA MET A 96 -7.42 0.85 4.87
C MET A 96 -7.55 0.79 3.35
N GLY A 97 -8.72 0.40 2.85
CA GLY A 97 -9.01 0.31 1.41
C GLY A 97 -10.24 1.13 1.03
N TRP A 98 -10.30 1.57 -0.22
CA TRP A 98 -11.43 2.33 -0.77
C TRP A 98 -11.60 2.05 -2.26
N ARG A 99 -12.74 2.48 -2.81
CA ARG A 99 -13.04 2.49 -4.24
C ARG A 99 -12.79 3.87 -4.82
N VAL A 100 -12.37 3.89 -6.08
CA VAL A 100 -12.22 5.10 -6.88
C VAL A 100 -13.21 5.01 -8.04
N VAL A 101 -14.18 5.90 -8.06
CA VAL A 101 -15.31 5.88 -9.01
C VAL A 101 -15.50 7.26 -9.65
N PRO A 102 -16.19 7.38 -10.80
CA PRO A 102 -16.45 8.68 -11.40
C PRO A 102 -17.22 9.59 -10.42
N GLN A 103 -16.84 10.86 -10.38
CA GLN A 103 -17.49 11.86 -9.53
C GLN A 103 -18.96 12.05 -9.92
N HIS A 104 -19.26 11.91 -11.22
CA HIS A 104 -20.60 11.96 -11.77
C HIS A 104 -20.87 10.71 -12.62
N GLY A 105 -22.07 10.14 -12.45
CA GLY A 105 -22.50 8.97 -13.21
C GLY A 105 -22.01 7.65 -12.62
N LYS A 106 -22.13 6.58 -13.41
CA LYS A 106 -21.66 5.23 -13.07
C LYS A 106 -20.35 4.95 -13.79
N PRO A 107 -19.51 4.00 -13.30
CA PRO A 107 -18.35 3.52 -14.04
C PRO A 107 -18.73 3.18 -15.49
N GLY A 108 -18.14 3.92 -16.42
CA GLY A 108 -18.35 3.76 -17.85
C GLY A 108 -17.25 2.93 -18.48
N GLN A 109 -17.53 2.34 -19.65
CA GLN A 109 -16.48 1.77 -20.48
C GLN A 109 -15.76 2.88 -21.24
N ASP A 110 -14.43 2.82 -21.24
CA ASP A 110 -13.57 3.67 -22.04
C ASP A 110 -12.52 2.79 -22.74
N THR A 111 -11.80 3.37 -23.69
CA THR A 111 -10.82 2.65 -24.50
C THR A 111 -9.50 3.38 -24.58
N VAL A 112 -8.41 2.63 -24.60
CA VAL A 112 -7.07 3.14 -24.94
C VAL A 112 -6.46 2.24 -25.99
N SER A 113 -6.00 2.83 -27.09
CA SER A 113 -5.28 2.13 -28.16
C SER A 113 -3.80 2.48 -28.09
N VAL A 114 -2.94 1.46 -28.14
CA VAL A 114 -1.48 1.61 -28.16
C VAL A 114 -0.88 0.80 -29.30
N ASN A 115 0.08 1.40 -30.00
CA ASN A 115 0.76 0.81 -31.15
C ASN A 115 2.28 0.65 -30.94
N PHE A 116 2.81 1.07 -29.79
CA PHE A 116 4.23 0.94 -29.44
C PHE A 116 4.43 -0.01 -28.23
N PRO A 117 5.46 -0.88 -28.24
CA PRO A 117 5.70 -1.84 -27.15
C PRO A 117 5.87 -1.21 -25.77
N ILE A 118 6.54 -0.05 -25.66
CA ILE A 118 6.77 0.63 -24.37
C ILE A 118 5.45 1.16 -23.79
N GLU A 119 4.58 1.72 -24.64
CA GLU A 119 3.27 2.22 -24.23
C GLU A 119 2.36 1.07 -23.79
N MET A 120 2.44 -0.06 -24.49
CA MET A 120 1.72 -1.30 -24.13
C MET A 120 2.12 -1.81 -22.74
N GLN A 121 3.42 -1.95 -22.47
CA GLN A 121 3.91 -2.39 -21.16
C GLN A 121 3.45 -1.45 -20.03
N ARG A 122 3.42 -0.13 -20.28
CA ARG A 122 2.94 0.85 -19.31
C ARG A 122 1.44 0.68 -19.02
N VAL A 123 0.62 0.55 -20.06
CA VAL A 123 -0.83 0.35 -19.92
C VAL A 123 -1.11 -0.96 -19.19
N GLU A 124 -0.45 -2.05 -19.56
CA GLU A 124 -0.61 -3.35 -18.90
C GLU A 124 -0.17 -3.32 -17.44
N SER A 125 0.97 -2.69 -17.14
CA SER A 125 1.43 -2.52 -15.76
C SER A 125 0.38 -1.80 -14.91
N ARG A 126 -0.20 -0.70 -15.41
CA ARG A 126 -1.22 0.07 -14.68
C ARG A 126 -2.56 -0.67 -14.54
N LEU A 127 -2.97 -1.40 -15.58
CA LEU A 127 -4.15 -2.27 -15.56
C LEU A 127 -4.00 -3.46 -14.61
N MET A 128 -2.78 -3.96 -14.38
CA MET A 128 -2.50 -4.99 -13.38
C MET A 128 -2.45 -4.44 -11.95
N MET A 129 -2.03 -3.18 -11.77
CA MET A 129 -1.86 -2.56 -10.45
C MET A 129 -3.18 -2.12 -9.82
N GLY A 130 -4.01 -1.42 -10.59
CA GLY A 130 -5.39 -1.17 -10.18
C GLY A 130 -6.23 -2.40 -10.52
N PRO A 131 -7.12 -2.89 -9.65
CA PRO A 131 -8.09 -3.92 -10.02
C PRO A 131 -9.13 -3.35 -11.01
N VAL A 132 -8.67 -2.91 -12.18
CA VAL A 132 -9.43 -2.31 -13.27
C VAL A 132 -9.90 -3.44 -14.15
N LYS A 133 -11.23 -3.59 -14.26
CA LYS A 133 -11.83 -4.56 -15.17
C LYS A 133 -11.55 -4.12 -16.61
N HIS A 134 -10.93 -4.99 -17.40
CA HIS A 134 -10.55 -4.67 -18.76
C HIS A 134 -10.59 -5.88 -19.69
N GLU A 135 -10.66 -5.61 -20.99
CA GLU A 135 -10.52 -6.56 -22.09
C GLU A 135 -9.42 -6.07 -23.04
N ARG A 136 -8.63 -6.99 -23.56
CA ARG A 136 -7.55 -6.73 -24.52
C ARG A 136 -7.96 -7.24 -25.90
N HIS A 137 -7.93 -6.36 -26.90
CA HIS A 137 -8.26 -6.65 -28.28
C HIS A 137 -7.08 -6.33 -29.19
N GLU A 138 -6.62 -7.32 -29.97
CA GLU A 138 -5.57 -7.11 -30.98
C GLU A 138 -6.20 -6.65 -32.29
N VAL A 139 -5.89 -5.43 -32.72
CA VAL A 139 -6.34 -4.91 -34.00
C VAL A 139 -5.26 -5.20 -35.04
N ARG A 140 -5.60 -6.04 -36.02
CA ARG A 140 -4.70 -6.47 -37.09
C ARG A 140 -5.15 -5.90 -38.43
N HIS A 141 -4.19 -5.73 -39.33
CA HIS A 141 -4.47 -5.35 -40.71
C HIS A 141 -5.33 -6.44 -41.37
N PRO A 142 -6.48 -6.09 -42.00
CA PRO A 142 -7.45 -7.07 -42.50
C PRO A 142 -6.86 -8.04 -43.54
N GLU A 143 -5.96 -7.56 -44.39
CA GLU A 143 -5.36 -8.40 -45.46
C GLU A 143 -4.03 -9.07 -45.05
N LYS A 144 -3.20 -8.39 -44.24
CA LYS A 144 -1.82 -8.81 -43.96
C LYS A 144 -1.67 -9.51 -42.60
N SER A 145 -2.72 -9.50 -41.77
CA SER A 145 -2.73 -10.05 -40.40
C SER A 145 -1.62 -9.51 -39.48
N VAL A 146 -0.97 -8.39 -39.85
CA VAL A 146 0.04 -7.69 -39.06
C VAL A 146 -0.65 -6.91 -37.93
N LEU A 147 -0.09 -6.97 -36.72
CA LEU A 147 -0.59 -6.20 -35.57
C LEU A 147 -0.42 -4.69 -35.84
N LEU A 148 -1.52 -3.94 -35.79
CA LEU A 148 -1.52 -2.49 -35.93
C LEU A 148 -1.52 -1.81 -34.56
N GLU A 149 -2.45 -2.22 -33.69
CA GLU A 149 -2.59 -1.69 -32.34
C GLU A 149 -3.17 -2.74 -31.41
N VAL A 150 -2.96 -2.54 -30.11
CA VAL A 150 -3.69 -3.24 -29.06
C VAL A 150 -4.64 -2.24 -28.42
N ARG A 151 -5.91 -2.59 -28.38
CA ARG A 151 -6.97 -1.79 -27.77
C ARG A 151 -7.37 -2.42 -26.45
N TYR A 152 -7.32 -1.65 -25.38
CA TYR A 152 -7.82 -2.04 -24.08
C TYR A 152 -9.15 -1.34 -23.85
N THR A 153 -10.22 -2.11 -23.66
CA THR A 153 -11.51 -1.59 -23.19
C THR A 153 -11.57 -1.80 -21.69
N TYR A 154 -11.85 -0.76 -20.91
CA TYR A 154 -11.78 -0.83 -19.44
C TYR A 154 -12.91 -0.04 -18.79
N PHE A 155 -13.24 -0.37 -17.55
CA PHE A 155 -14.14 0.43 -16.74
C PHE A 155 -13.37 1.51 -15.98
N THR A 156 -13.89 2.74 -15.95
CA THR A 156 -13.37 3.85 -15.14
C THR A 156 -13.68 3.63 -13.66
N GLU A 157 -13.13 2.57 -13.09
CA GLU A 157 -13.21 2.19 -11.69
C GLU A 157 -11.93 1.47 -11.27
N THR A 158 -11.41 1.82 -10.10
CA THR A 158 -10.26 1.13 -9.49
C THR A 158 -10.41 1.11 -7.96
N ARG A 159 -9.39 0.63 -7.26
CA ARG A 159 -9.29 0.67 -5.80
C ARG A 159 -7.99 1.35 -5.38
N GLY A 160 -8.04 2.03 -4.25
CA GLY A 160 -6.86 2.47 -3.53
C GLY A 160 -6.77 1.81 -2.16
N SER A 161 -5.58 1.80 -1.59
CA SER A 161 -5.36 1.26 -0.25
C SER A 161 -4.10 1.80 0.39
N VAL A 162 -4.08 1.82 1.72
CA VAL A 162 -2.87 1.92 2.52
C VAL A 162 -2.81 0.74 3.45
N THR A 163 -1.68 0.02 3.47
CA THR A 163 -1.43 -1.06 4.43
C THR A 163 -0.18 -0.72 5.23
N ALA A 164 -0.29 -0.73 6.54
CA ALA A 164 0.82 -0.56 7.47
C ALA A 164 1.13 -1.93 8.10
N THR A 165 2.24 -2.55 7.71
CA THR A 165 2.67 -3.87 8.20
C THR A 165 3.76 -3.71 9.26
N ALA A 166 3.56 -4.31 10.43
CA ALA A 166 4.52 -4.26 11.52
C ALA A 166 5.65 -5.28 11.33
N ASP A 167 6.87 -4.78 11.26
CA ASP A 167 8.09 -5.58 11.34
C ASP A 167 8.69 -5.45 12.75
N HIS A 168 8.32 -6.39 13.61
CA HIS A 168 8.82 -6.45 14.98
C HIS A 168 10.29 -6.86 15.07
N GLU A 169 10.86 -7.48 14.03
CA GLU A 169 12.27 -7.86 14.02
C GLU A 169 13.14 -6.62 13.85
N THR A 170 12.76 -5.70 12.98
CA THR A 170 13.55 -4.48 12.70
C THR A 170 13.05 -3.23 13.44
N GLY A 171 11.87 -3.29 14.07
CA GLY A 171 11.27 -2.13 14.73
C GLY A 171 10.70 -1.10 13.74
N GLN A 172 10.32 -1.56 12.54
CA GLN A 172 9.77 -0.73 11.48
C GLN A 172 8.29 -1.04 11.23
N VAL A 173 7.62 -0.10 10.57
CA VAL A 173 6.32 -0.32 9.97
C VAL A 173 6.45 0.01 8.48
N HIS A 174 6.14 -0.97 7.65
CA HIS A 174 6.19 -0.83 6.20
C HIS A 174 4.82 -0.37 5.70
N PHE A 175 4.77 0.86 5.21
CA PHE A 175 3.59 1.37 4.54
C PHE A 175 3.63 0.99 3.07
N ARG A 176 2.55 0.38 2.58
CA ARG A 176 2.30 0.15 1.15
C ARG A 176 1.06 0.94 0.75
N LEU A 177 1.25 1.93 -0.11
CA LEU A 177 0.19 2.76 -0.66
C LEU A 177 -0.07 2.31 -2.10
N LEU A 178 -1.34 2.10 -2.44
CA LEU A 178 -1.80 1.77 -3.78
C LEU A 178 -2.73 2.86 -4.25
N ASN A 179 -2.48 3.38 -5.45
CA ASN A 179 -3.33 4.33 -6.13
C ASN A 179 -3.64 5.62 -5.33
N THR A 180 -2.66 6.14 -4.60
CA THR A 180 -2.75 7.41 -3.85
C THR A 180 -2.28 8.63 -4.64
N ASP A 181 -1.60 8.43 -5.77
CA ASP A 181 -1.15 9.50 -6.68
C ASP A 181 -1.21 9.01 -8.14
N GLY A 182 -2.40 8.58 -8.57
CA GLY A 182 -2.60 7.90 -9.85
C GLY A 182 -2.23 6.41 -9.79
N PHE A 183 -1.99 5.76 -10.93
CA PHE A 183 -1.65 4.32 -10.96
C PHE A 183 -0.22 4.08 -10.50
N GLU A 184 -0.04 3.86 -9.19
CA GLU A 184 1.26 3.62 -8.57
C GLU A 184 1.16 2.74 -7.31
N VAL A 185 2.31 2.19 -6.92
CA VAL A 185 2.51 1.57 -5.61
C VAL A 185 3.74 2.22 -4.98
N LEU A 186 3.55 2.85 -3.82
CA LEU A 186 4.63 3.37 -2.99
C LEU A 186 4.85 2.45 -1.80
N ASN A 187 6.10 2.05 -1.56
CA ASN A 187 6.49 1.34 -0.34
C ASN A 187 7.41 2.24 0.48
N ALA A 188 7.01 2.55 1.71
CA ALA A 188 7.71 3.47 2.59
C ALA A 188 7.95 2.81 3.97
N PRO A 189 9.17 2.35 4.27
CA PRO A 189 9.52 1.89 5.60
C PRO A 189 9.67 3.06 6.57
N TRP A 190 8.96 3.02 7.69
CA TRP A 190 9.04 4.03 8.74
C TRP A 190 9.49 3.41 10.07
N PRO A 191 10.49 4.00 10.77
CA PRO A 191 10.78 3.60 12.14
C PRO A 191 9.54 3.78 13.03
N ALA A 192 9.22 2.78 13.85
CA ALA A 192 8.01 2.81 14.68
C ALA A 192 7.94 4.06 15.58
N ALA A 193 9.09 4.53 16.08
CA ALA A 193 9.20 5.72 16.92
C ALA A 193 8.82 7.04 16.21
N ARG A 194 8.83 7.09 14.87
CA ARG A 194 8.45 8.28 14.08
C ARG A 194 6.97 8.33 13.73
N ILE A 195 6.22 7.28 14.06
CA ILE A 195 4.78 7.22 13.77
C ILE A 195 4.04 7.97 14.85
N ASN A 196 3.49 9.11 14.47
CA ASN A 196 2.72 10.01 15.30
C ASN A 196 1.57 10.60 14.46
N GLN A 197 0.75 11.42 15.10
CA GLN A 197 -0.42 12.01 14.44
C GLN A 197 -0.04 12.94 13.28
N GLU A 198 1.02 13.73 13.41
CA GLU A 198 1.49 14.63 12.34
C GLU A 198 1.89 13.88 11.07
N MET A 199 2.63 12.77 11.21
CA MET A 199 3.00 11.91 10.08
C MET A 199 1.77 11.25 9.44
N LEU A 200 0.78 10.85 10.25
CA LEU A 200 -0.47 10.29 9.74
C LEU A 200 -1.35 11.34 9.05
N ASP A 201 -1.30 12.60 9.49
CA ASP A 201 -1.96 13.72 8.80
C ASP A 201 -1.33 13.99 7.43
N GLU A 202 0.00 13.90 7.31
CA GLU A 202 0.66 13.96 6.01
C GLU A 202 0.26 12.78 5.11
N LEU A 203 0.13 11.57 5.66
CA LEU A 203 -0.41 10.43 4.92
C LEU A 203 -1.85 10.69 4.45
N ALA A 204 -2.71 11.23 5.33
CA ALA A 204 -4.09 11.55 4.99
C ALA A 204 -4.19 12.57 3.85
N LYS A 205 -3.35 13.63 3.87
CA LYS A 205 -3.22 14.59 2.77
C LYS A 205 -2.90 13.89 1.45
N ARG A 206 -1.93 12.97 1.47
CA ARG A 206 -1.55 12.20 0.27
C ARG A 206 -2.73 11.40 -0.28
N ILE A 207 -3.47 10.70 0.59
CA ILE A 207 -4.63 9.88 0.18
C ILE A 207 -5.68 10.71 -0.57
N VAL A 208 -5.91 11.95 -0.14
CA VAL A 208 -6.89 12.86 -0.77
C VAL A 208 -6.28 13.77 -1.85
N GLY A 209 -5.07 13.47 -2.33
CA GLY A 209 -4.41 14.22 -3.40
C GLY A 209 -3.95 15.62 -3.03
N GLN A 210 -3.83 15.93 -1.73
CA GLN A 210 -3.23 17.19 -1.26
C GLN A 210 -1.70 17.08 -1.18
N PRO A 211 -0.97 18.21 -1.31
CA PRO A 211 0.46 18.24 -1.06
C PRO A 211 0.81 17.63 0.30
N SER A 212 1.74 16.67 0.28
CA SER A 212 2.11 15.86 1.44
C SER A 212 3.62 15.67 1.49
N ARG A 213 4.15 15.61 2.71
CA ARG A 213 5.55 15.26 3.00
C ARG A 213 5.74 13.76 3.27
N PHE A 214 4.69 12.96 3.11
CA PHE A 214 4.77 11.51 3.27
C PHE A 214 5.54 10.90 2.09
N THR A 215 6.70 10.32 2.40
CA THR A 215 7.62 9.66 1.45
C THR A 215 7.97 8.26 1.92
#